data_AF-X1GGE5-F1
#
_entry.id   AF-X1GGE5-F1
#
_cell.length_a   1.000
_cell.length_b   1.000
_cell.length_c   1.000
_cell.angle_alpha   90.00
_cell.angle_beta   90.00
_cell.angle_gamma   90.00
#
_symmetry.space_group_name_H-M   'P 1'
#
loop_
_entity.id
_entity.type
_entity.pdbx_description
1 polymer ?
#
loop_
_entity_poly.entity_id
_entity_poly.type
_entity_poly.pdbx_seq_one_letter_code
_entity_poly.pdbx_strand_id
1 'polypeptide(L)'
;TESLSMCAIDRASKVDLEEAYACGVKAMKLAEEGASGIMVSIHRVSSSPYKVKLKTVSLDEVAVHIKPMDDKYINAQGNFVTDEYIQYIKPLVGELPSYSELNFIKHK
;
A
#
# COMPACT_ATOMS: atom_id res chain seq x y z
N THR A 1 -6.65 20.16 8.46
CA THR A 1 -6.05 19.21 9.41
C THR A 1 -5.67 17.87 8.77
N GLU A 2 -5.83 17.70 7.45
CA GLU A 2 -5.54 16.45 6.72
C GLU A 2 -4.06 16.25 6.37
N SER A 3 -3.21 17.28 6.51
CA SER A 3 -1.82 17.23 6.05
C SER A 3 -0.92 16.28 6.85
N LEU A 4 -1.26 15.98 8.10
CA LEU A 4 -0.36 15.22 8.98
C LEU A 4 -0.16 13.78 8.50
N SER A 5 -1.22 13.07 8.12
CA SER A 5 -1.11 11.67 7.66
C SER A 5 -0.46 11.53 6.29
N MET A 6 -0.51 12.58 5.46
CA MET A 6 0.10 12.56 4.11
C MET A 6 1.57 13.00 4.10
N CYS A 7 2.06 13.64 5.16
CA CYS A 7 3.41 14.20 5.23
C CYS A 7 4.23 13.74 6.46
N ALA A 8 3.81 12.68 7.14
CA ALA A 8 4.52 12.10 8.29
C ALA A 8 5.70 11.21 7.86
N ILE A 9 6.72 11.82 7.23
CA ILE A 9 7.91 11.11 6.76
C ILE A 9 8.68 10.41 7.90
N ASP A 10 8.55 10.93 9.12
CA ASP A 10 9.10 10.34 10.35
C ASP A 10 8.48 8.98 10.71
N ARG A 11 7.33 8.63 10.10
CA ARG A 11 6.60 7.37 10.30
C ARG A 11 6.32 6.64 8.98
N ALA A 12 7.00 6.99 7.90
CA ALA A 12 6.75 6.38 6.59
C ALA A 12 7.03 4.87 6.60
N SER A 13 6.19 4.12 5.88
CA SER A 13 6.43 2.69 5.68
C SER A 13 7.71 2.49 4.87
N LYS A 14 8.59 1.63 5.37
CA LYS A 14 9.80 1.25 4.64
C LYS A 14 9.47 0.64 3.26
N VAL A 15 8.39 -0.15 3.19
CA VAL A 15 7.93 -0.77 1.93
C VAL A 15 7.49 0.30 0.94
N ASP A 16 6.74 1.31 1.39
CA ASP A 16 6.30 2.42 0.55
C ASP A 16 7.49 3.23 0.01
N LEU A 17 8.48 3.54 0.87
CA LEU A 17 9.70 4.24 0.46
C LEU A 17 10.50 3.47 -0.61
N GLU A 18 10.67 2.16 -0.41
CA GLU A 18 11.40 1.29 -1.35
C GLU A 18 10.66 1.16 -2.69
N GLU A 19 9.34 0.94 -2.66
CA GLU A 19 8.51 0.81 -3.85
C GLU A 19 8.42 2.13 -4.63
N ALA A 20 8.26 3.28 -3.95
CA ALA A 20 8.23 4.60 -4.56
C ALA A 20 9.56 4.93 -5.27
N TYR A 21 10.69 4.68 -4.61
CA TYR A 21 12.01 4.87 -5.20
C TYR A 21 12.22 3.96 -6.42
N ALA A 22 11.87 2.68 -6.30
CA ALA A 22 12.00 1.73 -7.39
C ALA A 22 11.14 2.12 -8.62
N CYS A 23 9.93 2.66 -8.39
CA CYS A 23 9.08 3.18 -9.45
C CYS A 23 9.76 4.33 -10.21
N GLY A 24 10.33 5.31 -9.49
CA GLY A 24 11.06 6.42 -10.09
C GLY A 24 12.27 5.96 -10.92
N VAL A 25 13.07 5.03 -10.37
CA VAL A 25 14.22 4.45 -11.08
C VAL A 25 13.77 3.73 -12.36
N LYS A 26 12.70 2.93 -12.30
CA LYS A 26 12.19 2.22 -13.48
C LYS A 26 11.65 3.20 -14.52
N ALA A 27 10.95 4.26 -14.10
CA ALA A 27 10.42 5.28 -15.00
C ALA A 27 11.55 5.99 -15.77
N MET A 28 12.65 6.36 -15.11
CA MET A 28 13.79 7.00 -15.78
C MET A 28 14.45 6.08 -16.81
N LYS A 29 14.67 4.80 -16.47
CA LYS A 29 15.21 3.82 -17.44
C LYS A 29 14.33 3.68 -18.68
N LEU A 30 13.01 3.62 -18.48
CA LEU A 30 12.05 3.55 -19.59
C LEU A 30 12.09 4.81 -20.45
N ALA A 31 12.23 5.99 -19.83
CA ALA A 31 12.34 7.25 -20.56
C ALA A 31 13.64 7.32 -21.38
N GLU A 32 14.77 6.83 -20.85
CA GLU A 32 16.04 6.71 -21.59
C GLU A 32 15.91 5.75 -22.79
N GLU A 33 15.11 4.69 -22.66
CA GLU A 33 14.75 3.76 -23.75
C GLU A 33 13.76 4.36 -24.76
N GLY A 34 13.33 5.62 -24.58
CA GLY A 34 12.41 6.33 -25.46
C GLY A 34 10.93 5.98 -25.25
N ALA A 35 10.59 5.28 -24.16
CA ALA A 35 9.20 4.95 -23.86
C ALA A 35 8.43 6.21 -23.40
N SER A 36 7.18 6.34 -23.87
CA SER A 36 6.27 7.44 -23.56
C SER A 36 4.83 6.94 -23.49
N GLY A 37 3.93 7.72 -22.90
CA GLY A 37 2.51 7.35 -22.79
C GLY A 37 2.24 6.18 -21.83
N ILE A 38 3.15 5.90 -20.90
CA ILE A 38 3.06 4.76 -19.97
C ILE A 38 3.25 5.19 -18.51
N MET A 39 2.71 4.39 -17.60
CA MET A 39 2.88 4.48 -16.15
C MET A 39 3.59 3.24 -15.62
N VAL A 40 4.46 3.40 -14.63
CA VAL A 40 5.02 2.26 -13.86
C VAL A 40 4.00 1.80 -12.83
N SER A 41 3.69 0.51 -12.83
CA SER A 41 2.71 -0.11 -11.93
C SER A 41 3.37 -1.12 -11.00
N ILE A 42 2.89 -1.21 -9.76
CA ILE A 42 3.34 -2.17 -8.75
C ILE A 42 2.38 -3.37 -8.77
N HIS A 43 2.90 -4.55 -9.10
CA HIS A 43 2.12 -5.79 -9.11
C HIS A 43 2.56 -6.70 -7.97
N ARG A 44 1.68 -6.92 -6.99
CA ARG A 44 1.87 -7.94 -5.96
C ARG A 44 1.86 -9.32 -6.60
N VAL A 45 2.95 -10.06 -6.43
CA VAL A 45 3.12 -11.44 -6.96
C VAL A 45 3.10 -12.50 -5.87
N SER A 46 3.27 -12.09 -4.60
CA SER A 46 3.14 -12.96 -3.42
C SER A 46 2.78 -12.11 -2.22
N SER A 47 1.92 -12.63 -1.34
CA SER A 47 1.52 -11.98 -0.08
C SER A 47 2.30 -12.50 1.13
N SER A 48 2.79 -13.75 1.08
CA SER A 48 3.57 -14.36 2.16
C SER A 48 4.61 -15.33 1.58
N PRO A 49 5.89 -14.93 1.45
CA PRO A 49 6.43 -13.59 1.76
C PRO A 49 5.90 -12.52 0.80
N TYR A 50 5.81 -11.26 1.26
CA TYR A 50 5.38 -10.14 0.42
C TYR A 50 6.41 -9.87 -0.69
N LYS A 51 5.97 -9.89 -1.96
CA LYS A 51 6.81 -9.61 -3.12
C LYS A 51 6.03 -8.87 -4.18
N VAL A 52 6.69 -7.90 -4.81
CA VAL A 52 6.15 -7.14 -5.94
C VAL A 52 7.05 -7.24 -7.17
N LYS A 53 6.45 -6.96 -8.33
CA LYS A 53 7.17 -6.70 -9.58
C LYS A 53 6.67 -5.40 -10.18
N LEU A 54 7.59 -4.59 -10.68
CA LEU A 54 7.24 -3.40 -11.46
C LEU A 54 6.89 -3.81 -12.89
N LYS A 55 5.80 -3.28 -13.41
CA LYS A 55 5.41 -3.39 -14.82
C LYS A 55 5.11 -2.01 -15.38
N THR A 56 4.72 -1.99 -16.65
CA THR A 56 4.23 -0.80 -17.33
C THR A 56 2.79 -1.03 -17.75
N VAL A 57 2.01 0.04 -17.75
CA VAL A 57 0.63 0.08 -18.23
C VAL A 57 0.46 1.34 -19.07
N SER A 58 -0.36 1.30 -20.13
CA SER A 58 -0.64 2.47 -20.95
C SER A 58 -1.39 3.53 -20.13
N LEU A 59 -1.09 4.81 -20.32
CA LEU A 59 -1.86 5.88 -19.69
C LEU A 59 -3.32 5.86 -20.11
N ASP A 60 -3.62 5.45 -21.35
CA ASP A 60 -5.01 5.32 -21.84
C ASP A 60 -5.80 4.25 -21.07
N GLU A 61 -5.13 3.18 -20.62
CA GLU A 61 -5.75 2.11 -19.82
C GLU A 61 -5.93 2.50 -18.35
N VAL A 62 -5.19 3.50 -17.86
CA VAL A 62 -5.29 3.97 -16.46
C VAL A 62 -6.20 5.18 -16.36
N ALA A 63 -6.25 6.00 -17.40
CA ALA A 63 -7.07 7.20 -17.45
C ALA A 63 -8.53 6.86 -17.13
N VAL A 64 -9.12 7.60 -16.19
CA VAL A 64 -10.53 7.46 -15.77
C VAL A 64 -10.85 6.11 -15.11
N HIS A 65 -9.88 5.23 -14.92
CA HIS A 65 -10.04 3.99 -14.16
C HIS A 65 -9.65 4.21 -12.70
N ILE A 66 -10.47 3.66 -11.80
CA ILE A 66 -10.22 3.70 -10.35
C ILE A 66 -10.16 2.28 -9.81
N LYS A 67 -9.43 2.11 -8.70
CA LYS A 67 -9.44 0.88 -7.91
C LYS A 67 -10.37 1.06 -6.71
N PRO A 68 -11.65 0.65 -6.78
CA PRO A 68 -12.53 0.72 -5.63
C PRO A 68 -12.04 -0.23 -4.53
N MET A 69 -12.45 0.07 -3.30
CA MET A 69 -12.33 -0.90 -2.20
C MET A 69 -13.25 -2.08 -2.50
N ASP A 70 -12.73 -3.31 -2.35
CA ASP A 70 -13.51 -4.53 -2.56
C ASP A 70 -14.49 -4.71 -1.40
N ASP A 71 -15.75 -5.04 -1.66
CA ASP A 71 -16.79 -5.20 -0.64
C ASP A 71 -16.39 -6.24 0.41
N LYS A 72 -15.58 -7.25 0.03
CA LYS A 72 -15.06 -8.27 0.96
C LYS A 72 -14.13 -7.69 2.04
N TYR A 73 -13.68 -6.44 1.90
CA TYR A 73 -12.82 -5.76 2.86
C TYR A 73 -13.59 -5.07 3.99
N ILE A 74 -14.91 -4.94 3.87
CA ILE A 74 -15.77 -4.32 4.88
C ILE A 74 -16.67 -5.39 5.50
N ASN A 75 -16.79 -5.40 6.82
CA ASN A 75 -17.64 -6.35 7.53
C ASN A 75 -19.14 -6.15 7.22
N ALA A 76 -19.97 -7.15 7.51
CA ALA A 76 -21.40 -7.09 7.24
C ALA A 76 -22.14 -5.92 7.92
N GLN A 77 -21.61 -5.44 9.06
CA GLN A 77 -22.13 -4.29 9.79
C GLN A 77 -21.72 -2.94 9.18
N GLY A 78 -20.80 -2.91 8.21
CA GLY A 78 -20.35 -1.70 7.54
C GLY A 78 -19.48 -0.76 8.40
N ASN A 79 -18.95 -1.23 9.53
CA ASN A 79 -18.29 -0.39 10.53
C ASN A 79 -16.86 -0.83 10.86
N PHE A 80 -16.36 -1.89 10.24
CA PHE A 80 -14.99 -2.37 10.44
C PHE A 80 -14.47 -3.10 9.20
N VAL A 81 -13.16 -3.29 9.15
CA VAL A 81 -12.50 -4.04 8.09
C VAL A 81 -12.50 -5.54 8.39
N THR A 82 -12.45 -6.36 7.35
CA THR A 82 -12.34 -7.82 7.47
C THR A 82 -10.88 -8.28 7.62
N ASP A 83 -10.69 -9.55 8.01
CA ASP A 83 -9.36 -10.17 8.08
C ASP A 83 -8.67 -10.20 6.71
N GLU A 84 -9.44 -10.32 5.62
CA GLU A 84 -8.93 -10.24 4.24
C GLU A 84 -8.27 -8.88 3.97
N TYR A 85 -8.86 -7.79 4.47
CA TYR A 85 -8.24 -6.47 4.35
C TYR A 85 -7.01 -6.35 5.23
N ILE A 86 -7.05 -6.88 6.46
CA ILE A 86 -5.89 -6.91 7.36
C ILE A 86 -4.73 -7.64 6.69
N GLN A 87 -4.96 -8.79 6.07
CA GLN A 87 -3.95 -9.52 5.29
C GLN A 87 -3.44 -8.71 4.10
N TYR A 88 -4.31 -7.96 3.42
CA TYR A 88 -3.93 -7.09 2.31
C TYR A 88 -3.00 -5.94 2.74
N ILE A 89 -3.35 -5.23 3.82
CA ILE A 89 -2.71 -3.98 4.24
C ILE A 89 -1.47 -4.20 5.11
N LYS A 90 -1.42 -5.28 5.90
CA LYS A 90 -0.34 -5.56 6.86
C LYS A 90 1.07 -5.49 6.27
N PRO A 91 1.38 -6.09 5.09
CA PRO A 91 2.72 -5.95 4.52
C PRO A 91 3.04 -4.52 4.06
N LEU A 92 2.04 -3.70 3.73
CA LEU A 92 2.23 -2.34 3.20
C LEU A 92 2.56 -1.33 4.30
N VAL A 93 2.05 -1.53 5.52
CA VAL A 93 2.30 -0.62 6.66
C VAL A 93 3.62 -0.92 7.38
N GLY A 94 4.29 -2.03 7.03
CA GLY A 94 5.56 -2.44 7.65
C GLY A 94 5.38 -3.00 9.07
N GLU A 95 6.46 -2.97 9.84
CA GLU A 95 6.44 -3.41 11.24
C GLU A 95 5.71 -2.38 12.10
N LEU A 96 4.72 -2.85 12.86
CA LEU A 96 4.00 -2.03 13.81
C LEU A 96 4.74 -1.99 15.16
N PRO A 97 4.71 -0.86 15.88
CA PRO A 97 5.29 -0.78 17.21
C PRO A 97 4.63 -1.78 18.16
N SER A 98 5.44 -2.40 19.02
CA SER A 98 4.94 -3.24 20.11
C SER A 98 4.39 -2.34 21.21
N TYR A 99 3.09 -2.41 21.46
CA TYR A 99 2.45 -1.73 22.58
C TYR A 99 2.38 -2.64 23.80
N SER A 100 2.48 -2.05 24.99
CA SER A 100 2.25 -2.77 26.24
C SER A 100 0.77 -3.00 26.47
N GLU A 101 0.39 -4.21 26.87
CA GLU A 101 -0.97 -4.52 27.30
C GLU A 101 -1.12 -4.30 28.80
N LEU A 102 -2.20 -3.62 29.22
CA LEU A 102 -2.53 -3.46 30.62
C LEU A 102 -3.32 -4.68 31.10
N ASN A 103 -2.89 -5.28 32.21
CA ASN A 103 -3.69 -6.29 32.90
C ASN A 103 -4.86 -5.62 33.61
N PHE A 104 -6.09 -5.84 33.11
CA PHE A 104 -7.28 -5.34 33.78
C PHE A 104 -7.53 -6.12 35.07
N ILE A 105 -7.33 -5.46 36.21
CA ILE A 105 -7.65 -6.02 37.54
C ILE A 105 -9.00 -5.43 37.96
N LYS A 106 -10.06 -6.26 37.94
CA LYS A 106 -11.37 -5.87 38.44
C LYS A 106 -11.36 -5.88 39.97
N HIS A 107 -11.38 -4.71 40.61
CA HIS A 107 -11.61 -4.61 42.04
C HIS A 107 -13.09 -4.92 42.35
N LYS A 108 -13.32 -5.74 43.40
CA LYS A 108 -14.65 -6.05 43.95
C LYS A 108 -15.11 -4.95 44.90
#